data_AF-A0A962SUA0-F1
#
_entry.id   AF-A0A962SUA0-F1
#
_cell.length_a   1.000
_cell.length_b   1.000
_cell.length_c   1.000
_cell.angle_alpha   90.00
_cell.angle_beta   90.00
_cell.angle_gamma   90.00
#
_symmetry.space_group_name_H-M   'P 1'
#
loop_
_entity.id
_entity.type
_entity.pdbx_description
1 polymer ?
#
loop_
_entity_poly.entity_id
_entity_poly.type
_entity_poly.pdbx_seq_one_letter_code
_entity_poly.pdbx_strand_id
1 'polypeptide(L)'
;MITSLLALKVDVDTLRGTLEGVPRLVELFQRHRTDATFLFSLGPDHTGWAIRRVFRRGFLGKVQRTSVLEHYGLKTLLYGTLLPGPDIGRRAGDVMRSVRDAGFETGIHCWDHVLWQDHVAQADREWTMEQMNKAVDRYREIFGAAATVHGAAGWQMNDHALRLTGELGFAWCSDSRGAHPFLPVVDGATIACPQFPTTLPTLDELIGVDGITPDHVA
;
A
#
# COMPACT_ATOMS: atom_id res chain seq x y z
N MET A 1 -13.08 10.03 29.82
CA MET A 1 -12.69 10.57 28.49
C MET A 1 -12.45 9.38 27.60
N ILE A 2 -13.16 9.26 26.47
CA ILE A 2 -12.79 8.28 25.44
C ILE A 2 -11.48 8.80 24.86
N THR A 3 -10.38 8.10 25.10
CA THR A 3 -9.11 8.37 24.44
C THR A 3 -9.30 8.07 22.96
N SER A 4 -9.24 9.09 22.11
CA SER A 4 -9.23 8.90 20.66
C SER A 4 -7.99 8.10 20.29
N LEU A 5 -8.18 6.90 19.73
CA LEU A 5 -7.12 6.05 19.23
C LEU A 5 -6.82 6.44 17.79
N LEU A 6 -5.55 6.77 17.50
CA LEU A 6 -5.06 6.99 16.14
C LEU A 6 -4.08 5.86 15.81
N ALA A 7 -4.30 5.20 14.67
CA ALA A 7 -3.37 4.22 14.12
C ALA A 7 -2.71 4.79 12.87
N LEU A 8 -1.40 4.63 12.75
CA LEU A 8 -0.66 5.02 11.57
C LEU A 8 -0.52 3.83 10.62
N LYS A 9 -0.85 4.05 9.35
CA LYS A 9 -0.68 3.07 8.27
C LYS A 9 0.28 3.68 7.24
N VAL A 10 1.27 2.90 6.83
CA VAL A 10 2.23 3.27 5.79
C VAL A 10 2.08 2.31 4.61
N ASP A 11 1.53 2.82 3.52
CA ASP A 11 1.44 2.10 2.25
C ASP A 11 2.79 2.27 1.50
N VAL A 12 3.50 1.17 1.26
CA VAL A 12 4.85 1.15 0.68
C VAL A 12 4.81 0.59 -0.73
N ASP A 13 4.66 1.50 -1.69
CA ASP A 13 4.29 1.11 -3.06
C ASP A 13 5.46 0.69 -3.96
N THR A 14 6.66 1.19 -3.68
CA THR A 14 7.79 1.17 -4.61
C THR A 14 9.05 0.57 -4.00
N LEU A 15 9.96 0.10 -4.85
CA LEU A 15 11.27 -0.37 -4.40
C LEU A 15 12.05 0.76 -3.72
N ARG A 16 12.03 1.95 -4.31
CA ARG A 16 12.73 3.11 -3.75
C ARG A 16 12.16 3.52 -2.40
N GLY A 17 10.84 3.55 -2.28
CA GLY A 17 10.15 3.81 -1.01
C GLY A 17 10.55 2.79 0.05
N THR A 18 10.63 1.51 -0.32
CA THR A 18 11.08 0.44 0.57
C THR A 18 12.54 0.61 0.99
N LEU A 19 13.46 0.91 0.06
CA LEU A 19 14.90 0.98 0.37
C LEU A 19 15.33 2.28 1.07
N GLU A 20 14.72 3.42 0.72
CA GLU A 20 15.16 4.74 1.19
C GLU A 20 14.18 5.39 2.17
N GLY A 21 12.87 5.23 1.94
CA GLY A 21 11.83 5.89 2.74
C GLY A 21 11.56 5.17 4.05
N VAL A 22 11.33 3.86 3.98
CA VAL A 22 10.96 3.03 5.12
C VAL A 22 11.98 3.10 6.27
N PRO A 23 13.31 3.00 6.05
CA PRO A 23 14.27 3.11 7.16
C PRO A 23 14.18 4.46 7.90
N ARG A 24 13.90 5.55 7.19
CA ARG A 24 13.75 6.89 7.79
C ARG A 24 12.46 7.01 8.58
N LEU A 25 11.37 6.43 8.08
CA LEU A 25 10.10 6.38 8.81
C LEU A 25 10.20 5.53 10.08
N VAL A 26 10.88 4.38 10.01
CA VAL A 26 11.19 3.55 11.18
C VAL A 26 11.94 4.36 12.25
N GLU A 27 13.01 5.08 11.87
CA GLU A 27 13.77 5.92 12.80
C GLU A 27 12.89 7.02 13.42
N LEU A 28 12.08 7.68 12.59
CA LEU A 28 11.17 8.73 13.03
C LEU A 28 10.15 8.19 14.05
N PHE A 29 9.48 7.09 13.73
CA PHE A 29 8.48 6.49 14.60
C PHE A 29 9.07 5.99 15.92
N GLN A 30 10.27 5.38 15.89
CA GLN A 30 10.98 5.00 17.12
C GLN A 30 11.34 6.20 17.99
N ARG A 31 11.83 7.29 17.37
CA ARG A 31 12.16 8.54 18.08
C ARG A 31 10.94 9.13 18.78
N HIS A 32 9.78 9.07 18.13
CA HIS A 32 8.51 9.56 18.66
C HIS A 32 7.73 8.51 19.45
N ARG A 33 8.28 7.30 19.63
CA ARG A 33 7.63 6.18 20.35
C ARG A 33 6.20 5.93 19.87
N THR A 34 6.02 5.93 18.56
CA THR A 34 4.73 5.73 17.91
C THR A 34 4.77 4.44 17.10
N ASP A 35 3.68 3.68 17.14
CA ASP A 35 3.52 2.46 16.35
C ASP A 35 2.92 2.76 14.97
N ALA A 36 3.21 1.89 14.01
CA ALA A 36 2.66 1.95 12.67
C ALA A 36 2.58 0.56 12.05
N THR A 37 1.64 0.39 11.13
CA THR A 37 1.54 -0.80 10.27
C THR A 37 2.12 -0.47 8.89
N PHE A 38 3.13 -1.23 8.47
CA PHE A 38 3.74 -1.10 7.15
C PHE A 38 3.18 -2.14 6.19
N LEU A 39 2.56 -1.69 5.10
CA LEU A 39 1.97 -2.55 4.08
C LEU A 39 2.82 -2.49 2.81
N PHE A 40 3.34 -3.62 2.37
CA PHE A 40 4.30 -3.67 1.27
C PHE A 40 3.69 -4.15 -0.05
N SER A 41 4.07 -3.48 -1.15
CA SER A 41 4.03 -4.07 -2.50
C SER A 41 5.17 -5.09 -2.64
N LEU A 42 4.84 -6.30 -3.07
CA LEU A 42 5.76 -7.45 -2.92
C LEU A 42 6.35 -7.97 -4.24
N GLY A 43 5.73 -7.65 -5.36
CA GLY A 43 6.10 -8.10 -6.70
C GLY A 43 6.89 -7.06 -7.50
N PRO A 44 6.70 -7.01 -8.83
CA PRO A 44 7.40 -6.06 -9.69
C PRO A 44 7.04 -4.60 -9.38
N ASP A 45 8.05 -3.73 -9.38
CA ASP A 45 7.87 -2.29 -9.36
C ASP A 45 7.56 -1.79 -10.77
N HIS A 46 6.28 -1.64 -11.07
CA HIS A 46 5.78 -1.05 -12.30
C HIS A 46 5.32 0.40 -12.13
N THR A 47 5.80 1.13 -11.12
CA THR A 47 5.36 2.52 -10.88
C THR A 47 5.58 3.43 -12.10
N GLY A 48 6.58 3.18 -12.95
CA GLY A 48 6.75 3.91 -14.21
C GLY A 48 5.57 3.77 -15.19
N TRP A 49 4.75 2.72 -15.12
CA TRP A 49 3.50 2.62 -15.88
C TRP A 49 2.47 3.66 -15.45
N ALA A 50 2.48 4.08 -14.18
CA ALA A 50 1.56 5.10 -13.68
C ALA A 50 1.78 6.46 -14.36
N ILE A 51 2.93 6.72 -14.98
CA ILE A 51 3.17 7.91 -15.81
C ILE A 51 2.21 7.95 -17.01
N ARG A 52 1.75 6.80 -17.52
CA ARG A 52 0.69 6.77 -18.55
C ARG A 52 -0.61 7.43 -18.09
N ARG A 53 -0.85 7.53 -16.77
CA ARG A 53 -2.01 8.22 -16.19
C ARG A 53 -1.90 9.75 -16.25
N VAL A 54 -0.72 10.32 -16.49
CA VAL A 54 -0.53 11.76 -16.76
C VAL A 54 -1.35 12.22 -17.99
N PHE A 55 -1.69 11.30 -18.90
CA PHE A 55 -2.51 11.56 -20.07
C PHE A 55 -4.04 11.44 -19.83
N ARG A 56 -4.51 11.05 -18.61
CA ARG A 56 -5.95 11.05 -18.26
C ARG A 56 -6.33 12.40 -17.61
N ARG A 57 -7.44 12.99 -18.07
CA ARG A 57 -7.91 14.38 -17.81
C ARG A 57 -8.09 14.82 -16.33
N GLY A 58 -7.93 13.94 -15.34
CA GLY A 58 -7.97 14.28 -13.91
C GLY A 58 -6.61 14.34 -13.21
N PHE A 59 -5.53 13.87 -13.85
CA PHE A 59 -4.19 13.77 -13.24
C PHE A 59 -3.33 15.03 -13.46
N LEU A 60 -3.66 15.86 -14.46
CA LEU A 60 -2.94 17.11 -14.75
C LEU A 60 -2.96 18.10 -13.56
N GLY A 61 -4.01 18.08 -12.73
CA GLY A 61 -4.07 18.89 -11.50
C GLY A 61 -3.13 18.41 -10.39
N LYS A 62 -2.78 17.11 -10.36
CA LYS A 62 -1.81 16.51 -9.42
C LYS A 62 -0.37 16.70 -9.90
N VAL A 63 -0.15 16.69 -11.22
CA VAL A 63 1.19 16.80 -11.85
C VAL A 63 1.77 18.22 -11.79
N GLN A 64 0.93 19.27 -11.71
CA GLN A 64 1.43 20.64 -11.50
C GLN A 64 1.79 20.94 -10.04
N ARG A 65 1.35 20.13 -9.06
CA ARG A 65 1.55 20.38 -7.62
C ARG A 65 2.71 19.62 -7.00
N THR A 66 3.27 18.66 -7.72
CA THR A 66 4.39 17.85 -7.24
C THR A 66 5.40 17.81 -8.38
N SER A 67 6.64 18.23 -8.12
CA SER A 67 7.76 18.06 -9.05
C SER A 67 8.03 16.57 -9.26
N VAL A 68 7.27 15.93 -10.15
CA VAL A 68 7.34 14.49 -10.45
C VAL A 68 8.74 14.11 -10.96
N LEU A 69 9.47 15.07 -11.54
CA LEU A 69 10.84 14.88 -12.03
C LEU A 69 11.90 14.88 -10.92
N GLU A 70 11.80 15.72 -9.89
CA GLU A 70 12.81 15.76 -8.81
C GLU A 70 12.63 14.66 -7.78
N HIS A 71 11.41 14.18 -7.55
CA HIS A 71 11.16 13.19 -6.48
C HIS A 71 11.29 11.73 -6.89
N TYR A 72 11.18 11.37 -8.17
CA TYR A 72 11.15 9.96 -8.58
C TYR A 72 12.47 9.45 -9.19
N GLY A 73 13.32 10.33 -9.71
CA GLY A 73 14.54 9.97 -10.42
C GLY A 73 14.24 9.30 -11.78
N LEU A 74 14.94 9.72 -12.84
CA LEU A 74 14.69 9.25 -14.21
C LEU A 74 14.65 7.72 -14.34
N LYS A 75 15.49 7.01 -13.58
CA LYS A 75 15.60 5.55 -13.62
C LYS A 75 14.33 4.83 -13.15
N THR A 76 13.68 5.34 -12.11
CA THR A 76 12.44 4.77 -11.56
C THR A 76 11.27 4.96 -12.53
N LEU A 77 11.24 6.11 -13.21
CA LEU A 77 10.23 6.40 -14.24
C LEU A 77 10.34 5.48 -15.47
N LEU A 78 11.52 4.91 -15.72
CA LEU A 78 11.77 3.96 -16.81
C LEU A 78 11.40 2.51 -16.44
N TYR A 79 11.20 2.17 -15.16
CA TYR A 79 10.80 0.83 -14.75
C TYR A 79 9.37 0.50 -15.22
N GLY A 80 9.21 -0.68 -15.82
CA GLY A 80 8.01 -1.11 -16.52
C GLY A 80 7.88 -0.57 -17.96
N THR A 81 8.34 0.64 -18.25
CA THR A 81 8.15 1.25 -19.58
C THR A 81 9.26 0.90 -20.57
N LEU A 82 10.52 1.12 -20.19
CA LEU A 82 11.73 0.87 -21.01
C LEU A 82 12.73 -0.08 -20.33
N LEU A 83 12.59 -0.31 -19.02
CA LEU A 83 13.36 -1.28 -18.23
C LEU A 83 12.37 -2.26 -17.56
N PRO A 84 12.74 -3.53 -17.34
CA PRO A 84 11.89 -4.43 -16.57
C PRO A 84 11.67 -3.87 -15.16
N GLY A 85 10.43 -3.98 -14.66
CA GLY A 85 10.12 -3.59 -13.28
C GLY A 85 10.92 -4.43 -12.30
N PRO A 86 11.77 -3.85 -11.44
CA PRO A 86 12.55 -4.63 -10.50
C PRO A 86 11.64 -5.31 -9.49
N ASP A 87 11.94 -6.55 -9.14
CA ASP A 87 11.21 -7.28 -8.11
C ASP A 87 11.50 -6.67 -6.71
N ILE A 88 10.48 -6.07 -6.10
CA ILE A 88 10.59 -5.35 -4.81
C ILE A 88 10.95 -6.33 -3.70
N GLY A 89 10.14 -7.38 -3.53
CA GLY A 89 10.29 -8.32 -2.43
C GLY A 89 11.66 -9.00 -2.41
N ARG A 90 12.20 -9.35 -3.58
CA ARG A 90 13.55 -9.95 -3.68
C ARG A 90 14.66 -8.97 -3.35
N ARG A 91 14.52 -7.71 -3.74
CA ARG A 91 15.59 -6.71 -3.59
C ARG A 91 15.59 -6.01 -2.24
N ALA A 92 14.43 -5.93 -1.58
CA ALA A 92 14.26 -5.16 -0.35
C ALA A 92 13.79 -6.00 0.86
N GLY A 93 13.78 -7.33 0.73
CA GLY A 93 13.37 -8.23 1.82
C GLY A 93 14.15 -8.04 3.13
N ASP A 94 15.43 -7.67 3.07
CA ASP A 94 16.22 -7.34 4.28
C ASP A 94 15.65 -6.11 5.01
N VAL A 95 15.27 -5.07 4.27
CA VAL A 95 14.67 -3.86 4.87
C VAL A 95 13.30 -4.19 5.45
N MET A 96 12.48 -4.97 4.74
CA MET A 96 11.17 -5.42 5.24
C MET A 96 11.30 -6.20 6.56
N ARG A 97 12.27 -7.13 6.65
CA ARG A 97 12.56 -7.83 7.92
C ARG A 97 13.03 -6.88 9.02
N SER A 98 13.85 -5.88 8.69
CA SER A 98 14.31 -4.90 9.68
C SER A 98 13.16 -4.09 10.30
N VAL A 99 12.07 -3.84 9.54
CA VAL A 99 10.86 -3.17 10.05
C VAL A 99 10.16 -4.03 11.10
N ARG A 100 9.98 -5.33 10.81
CA ARG A 100 9.43 -6.30 11.77
C ARG A 100 10.33 -6.39 13.00
N ASP A 101 11.64 -6.51 12.81
CA ASP A 101 12.60 -6.67 13.91
C ASP A 101 12.70 -5.40 14.78
N ALA A 102 12.34 -4.23 14.22
CA ALA A 102 12.16 -2.98 14.94
C ALA A 102 10.84 -2.89 15.75
N GLY A 103 9.98 -3.91 15.67
CA GLY A 103 8.74 -4.03 16.45
C GLY A 103 7.48 -3.55 15.73
N PHE A 104 7.57 -3.11 14.47
CA PHE A 104 6.41 -2.65 13.71
C PHE A 104 5.63 -3.82 13.11
N GLU A 105 4.32 -3.64 12.99
CA GLU A 105 3.49 -4.59 12.28
C GLU A 105 3.73 -4.48 10.76
N THR A 106 3.80 -5.63 10.10
CA THR A 106 3.98 -5.71 8.65
C THR A 106 2.81 -6.46 8.01
N GLY A 107 2.40 -6.03 6.83
CA GLY A 107 1.31 -6.64 6.09
C GLY A 107 1.47 -6.51 4.58
N ILE A 108 0.45 -7.00 3.87
CA ILE A 108 0.42 -7.01 2.41
C ILE A 108 -0.33 -5.77 1.91
N HIS A 109 0.28 -5.06 0.96
CA HIS A 109 -0.40 -4.02 0.20
C HIS A 109 -0.96 -4.55 -1.12
N CYS A 110 -0.12 -5.23 -1.90
CA CYS A 110 -0.46 -5.91 -3.15
C CYS A 110 0.73 -6.70 -3.70
N TRP A 111 0.51 -7.46 -4.79
CA TRP A 111 1.60 -8.01 -5.60
C TRP A 111 2.22 -6.95 -6.51
N ASP A 112 1.40 -6.29 -7.34
CA ASP A 112 1.82 -5.21 -8.23
C ASP A 112 0.84 -4.06 -8.06
N HIS A 113 1.34 -2.92 -7.57
CA HIS A 113 0.52 -1.77 -7.20
C HIS A 113 -0.27 -1.21 -8.37
N VAL A 114 0.38 -1.04 -9.53
CA VAL A 114 -0.26 -0.43 -10.70
C VAL A 114 -1.29 -1.39 -11.27
N LEU A 115 -0.90 -2.66 -11.43
CA LEU A 115 -1.77 -3.68 -11.99
C LEU A 115 -3.01 -3.88 -11.11
N TRP A 116 -2.85 -3.94 -9.79
CA TRP A 116 -3.96 -4.05 -8.84
C TRP A 116 -4.92 -2.87 -8.96
N GLN A 117 -4.41 -1.66 -8.76
CA GLN A 117 -5.25 -0.45 -8.71
C GLN A 117 -5.98 -0.16 -10.02
N ASP A 118 -5.43 -0.58 -11.17
CA ASP A 118 -6.07 -0.34 -12.46
C ASP A 118 -7.12 -1.38 -12.84
N HIS A 119 -7.08 -2.60 -12.27
CA HIS A 119 -7.88 -3.73 -12.77
C HIS A 119 -8.77 -4.41 -11.74
N VAL A 120 -8.41 -4.41 -10.44
CA VAL A 120 -9.08 -5.26 -9.44
C VAL A 120 -10.59 -5.04 -9.39
N ALA A 121 -11.06 -3.80 -9.50
CA ALA A 121 -12.48 -3.47 -9.40
C ALA A 121 -13.37 -4.19 -10.43
N GLN A 122 -12.81 -4.61 -11.57
CA GLN A 122 -13.53 -5.31 -12.64
C GLN A 122 -12.97 -6.72 -12.91
N ALA A 123 -11.94 -7.12 -12.18
CA ALA A 123 -11.31 -8.41 -12.37
C ALA A 123 -12.22 -9.55 -11.91
N ASP A 124 -12.08 -10.71 -12.56
CA ASP A 124 -12.74 -11.93 -12.14
C ASP A 124 -12.05 -12.59 -10.93
N ARG A 125 -12.66 -13.68 -10.45
CA ARG A 125 -12.16 -14.44 -9.30
C ARG A 125 -10.76 -15.01 -9.54
N GLU A 126 -10.51 -15.57 -10.73
CA GLU A 126 -9.25 -16.27 -11.02
C GLU A 126 -8.08 -15.31 -10.96
N TRP A 127 -8.19 -14.18 -11.67
CA TRP A 127 -7.19 -13.14 -11.66
C TRP A 127 -6.96 -12.60 -10.24
N THR A 128 -8.03 -12.34 -9.50
CA THR A 128 -7.96 -11.78 -8.14
C THR A 128 -7.24 -12.72 -7.20
N MET A 129 -7.60 -14.00 -7.23
CA MET A 129 -6.93 -15.06 -6.47
C MET A 129 -5.45 -15.15 -6.83
N GLU A 130 -5.11 -15.10 -8.11
CA GLU A 130 -3.73 -15.18 -8.57
C GLU A 130 -2.88 -14.03 -8.00
N GLN A 131 -3.37 -12.78 -8.08
CA GLN A 131 -2.64 -11.63 -7.57
C GLN A 131 -2.46 -11.67 -6.05
N MET A 132 -3.51 -12.02 -5.31
CA MET A 132 -3.42 -12.10 -3.84
C MET A 132 -2.50 -13.25 -3.39
N ASN A 133 -2.58 -14.42 -4.02
CA ASN A 133 -1.71 -15.55 -3.68
C ASN A 133 -0.24 -15.25 -3.97
N LYS A 134 0.08 -14.60 -5.10
CA LYS A 134 1.46 -14.15 -5.39
C LYS A 134 2.01 -13.25 -4.27
N ALA A 135 1.19 -12.34 -3.75
CA ALA A 135 1.58 -11.47 -2.64
C ALA A 135 1.77 -12.26 -1.34
N VAL A 136 0.84 -13.18 -1.01
CA VAL A 136 0.91 -14.03 0.19
C VAL A 136 2.14 -14.93 0.16
N ASP A 137 2.41 -15.58 -0.96
CA ASP A 137 3.57 -16.46 -1.13
C ASP A 137 4.87 -15.67 -0.94
N ARG A 138 4.96 -14.50 -1.57
CA ARG A 138 6.13 -13.63 -1.40
C ARG A 138 6.29 -13.12 0.03
N TYR A 139 5.20 -12.78 0.70
CA TYR A 139 5.26 -12.38 2.10
C TYR A 139 5.85 -13.52 2.95
N ARG A 140 5.37 -14.74 2.74
CA ARG A 140 5.89 -15.93 3.43
C ARG A 140 7.37 -16.18 3.13
N GLU A 141 7.81 -16.00 1.87
CA GLU A 141 9.23 -16.09 1.50
C GLU A 141 10.11 -15.08 2.27
N ILE A 142 9.64 -13.85 2.45
CA ILE A 142 10.42 -12.77 3.07
C ILE A 142 10.46 -12.88 4.59
N PHE A 143 9.30 -13.16 5.21
CA PHE A 143 9.12 -13.09 6.66
C PHE A 143 9.17 -14.45 7.35
N GLY A 144 9.04 -15.56 6.61
CA GLY A 144 8.95 -16.91 7.17
C GLY A 144 7.64 -17.20 7.90
N ALA A 145 6.63 -16.33 7.77
CA ALA A 145 5.33 -16.43 8.42
C ALA A 145 4.21 -15.99 7.49
N ALA A 146 2.97 -16.39 7.78
CA ALA A 146 1.80 -15.89 7.07
C ALA A 146 1.55 -14.41 7.44
N ALA A 147 1.11 -13.61 6.47
CA ALA A 147 0.63 -12.26 6.73
C ALA A 147 -0.68 -12.30 7.52
N THR A 148 -0.83 -11.39 8.48
CA THR A 148 -2.05 -11.24 9.28
C THR A 148 -2.86 -10.00 8.89
N VAL A 149 -2.28 -9.10 8.10
CA VAL A 149 -2.90 -7.83 7.71
C VAL A 149 -2.79 -7.61 6.21
N HIS A 150 -3.86 -7.06 5.64
CA HIS A 150 -3.91 -6.60 4.26
C HIS A 150 -4.45 -5.16 4.21
N GLY A 151 -3.93 -4.33 3.31
CA GLY A 151 -4.54 -3.03 3.02
C GLY A 151 -4.33 -2.69 1.56
N ALA A 152 -5.40 -2.69 0.78
CA ALA A 152 -5.36 -2.68 -0.67
C ALA A 152 -4.81 -1.39 -1.29
N ALA A 153 -4.02 -1.56 -2.36
CA ALA A 153 -3.58 -0.47 -3.22
C ALA A 153 -4.76 0.36 -3.75
N GLY A 154 -4.68 1.67 -3.53
CA GLY A 154 -5.72 2.63 -3.90
C GLY A 154 -7.07 2.43 -3.23
N TRP A 155 -7.14 1.69 -2.12
CA TRP A 155 -8.37 1.28 -1.45
C TRP A 155 -9.37 0.56 -2.38
N GLN A 156 -8.87 -0.16 -3.39
CA GLN A 156 -9.70 -0.87 -4.36
C GLN A 156 -9.75 -2.35 -4.07
N MET A 157 -10.98 -2.86 -4.02
CA MET A 157 -11.32 -4.26 -3.84
C MET A 157 -12.49 -4.61 -4.76
N ASN A 158 -12.61 -5.89 -5.11
CA ASN A 158 -13.84 -6.48 -5.62
C ASN A 158 -14.40 -7.49 -4.61
N ASP A 159 -15.58 -8.02 -4.91
CA ASP A 159 -16.27 -9.01 -4.07
C ASP A 159 -15.43 -10.27 -3.83
N HIS A 160 -14.64 -10.68 -4.83
CA HIS A 160 -13.74 -11.83 -4.72
C HIS A 160 -12.60 -11.57 -3.75
N ALA A 161 -11.95 -10.41 -3.82
CA ALA A 161 -10.86 -10.01 -2.94
C ALA A 161 -11.35 -9.90 -1.49
N LEU A 162 -12.54 -9.33 -1.27
CA LEU A 162 -13.16 -9.27 0.05
C LEU A 162 -13.37 -10.67 0.62
N ARG A 163 -13.94 -11.61 -0.13
CA ARG A 163 -14.10 -13.01 0.31
C ARG A 163 -12.77 -13.67 0.63
N LEU A 164 -11.77 -13.45 -0.23
CA LEU A 164 -10.42 -14.01 -0.05
C LEU A 164 -9.75 -13.51 1.23
N THR A 165 -10.09 -12.32 1.74
CA THR A 165 -9.48 -11.87 3.00
C THR A 165 -9.71 -12.83 4.17
N GLY A 166 -10.92 -13.39 4.26
CA GLY A 166 -11.25 -14.41 5.25
C GLY A 166 -10.65 -15.78 4.91
N GLU A 167 -10.63 -16.17 3.63
CA GLU A 167 -10.09 -17.47 3.19
C GLU A 167 -8.56 -17.56 3.38
N LEU A 168 -7.85 -16.44 3.19
CA LEU A 168 -6.40 -16.34 3.36
C LEU A 168 -5.98 -16.14 4.82
N GLY A 169 -6.95 -15.98 5.73
CA GLY A 169 -6.71 -15.93 7.17
C GLY A 169 -6.13 -14.60 7.67
N PHE A 170 -6.40 -13.48 6.99
CA PHE A 170 -6.07 -12.18 7.58
C PHE A 170 -6.91 -11.96 8.85
N ALA A 171 -6.26 -11.40 9.87
CA ALA A 171 -6.90 -11.07 11.13
C ALA A 171 -7.73 -9.78 11.02
N TRP A 172 -7.26 -8.83 10.20
CA TRP A 172 -7.94 -7.58 9.89
C TRP A 172 -7.36 -6.95 8.63
N CYS A 173 -8.09 -5.98 8.07
CA CYS A 173 -7.71 -5.28 6.86
C CYS A 173 -7.91 -3.77 6.92
N SER A 174 -7.23 -3.02 6.05
CA SER A 174 -7.40 -1.58 5.83
C SER A 174 -7.52 -1.26 4.34
N ASP A 175 -8.52 -1.89 3.69
CA ASP A 175 -8.68 -1.89 2.24
C ASP A 175 -9.58 -0.78 1.70
N SER A 176 -10.11 0.06 2.57
CA SER A 176 -11.20 0.99 2.24
C SER A 176 -10.99 2.38 2.83
N ARG A 177 -11.73 3.33 2.27
CA ARG A 177 -12.03 4.61 2.93
C ARG A 177 -13.38 4.57 3.61
N GLY A 178 -13.48 5.26 4.74
CA GLY A 178 -14.69 5.25 5.55
C GLY A 178 -14.54 6.07 6.82
N ALA A 179 -15.45 5.87 7.76
CA ALA A 179 -15.51 6.64 9.02
C ALA A 179 -15.34 5.78 10.28
N HIS A 180 -15.64 4.48 10.21
CA HIS A 180 -15.60 3.57 11.36
C HIS A 180 -15.29 2.14 10.90
N PRO A 181 -14.73 1.29 11.80
CA PRO A 181 -14.53 -0.12 11.49
C PRO A 181 -15.83 -0.85 11.16
N PHE A 182 -15.77 -1.84 10.26
CA PHE A 182 -16.94 -2.60 9.82
C PHE A 182 -16.56 -4.03 9.40
N LEU A 183 -17.56 -4.91 9.29
CA LEU A 183 -17.42 -6.21 8.64
C LEU A 183 -18.00 -6.11 7.22
N PRO A 184 -17.24 -6.48 6.16
CA PRO A 184 -17.76 -6.47 4.81
C PRO A 184 -18.94 -7.43 4.65
N VAL A 185 -19.89 -7.07 3.79
CA VAL A 185 -20.99 -7.96 3.39
C VAL A 185 -20.98 -8.07 1.88
N VAL A 186 -20.88 -9.31 1.38
CA VAL A 186 -20.86 -9.63 -0.05
C VAL A 186 -21.96 -10.64 -0.35
N ASP A 187 -22.89 -10.29 -1.23
CA ASP A 187 -24.11 -11.07 -1.54
C ASP A 187 -24.89 -11.51 -0.29
N GLY A 188 -25.01 -10.62 0.70
CA GLY A 188 -25.68 -10.91 1.97
C GLY A 188 -24.89 -11.77 2.96
N ALA A 189 -23.71 -12.27 2.59
CA ALA A 189 -22.81 -12.99 3.48
C ALA A 189 -21.83 -12.04 4.15
N THR A 190 -21.74 -12.09 5.48
CA THR A 190 -20.74 -11.33 6.25
C THR A 190 -19.37 -12.01 6.13
N ILE A 191 -18.35 -11.23 5.79
CA ILE A 191 -16.96 -11.69 5.76
C ILE A 191 -16.36 -11.47 7.15
N ALA A 192 -15.87 -12.55 7.76
CA ALA A 192 -15.29 -12.53 9.12
C ALA A 192 -13.85 -11.99 9.16
N CYS A 193 -13.58 -10.91 8.41
CA CYS A 193 -12.32 -10.18 8.45
C CYS A 193 -12.66 -8.67 8.55
N PRO A 194 -12.47 -8.04 9.72
CA PRO A 194 -12.85 -6.65 9.94
C PRO A 194 -12.00 -5.69 9.12
N GLN A 195 -12.64 -4.63 8.64
CA GLN A 195 -12.03 -3.51 7.95
C GLN A 195 -11.85 -2.33 8.91
N PHE A 196 -10.65 -1.78 8.95
CA PHE A 196 -10.27 -0.54 9.62
C PHE A 196 -9.95 0.48 8.52
N PRO A 197 -10.95 1.26 8.07
CA PRO A 197 -10.76 2.13 6.91
C PRO A 197 -9.80 3.29 7.21
N THR A 198 -9.18 3.83 6.17
CA THR A 198 -8.53 5.15 6.26
C THR A 198 -9.59 6.22 6.48
N THR A 199 -9.51 6.93 7.60
CA THR A 199 -10.50 7.92 8.06
C THR A 199 -10.05 9.38 7.96
N LEU A 200 -8.75 9.61 7.79
CA LEU A 200 -8.14 10.94 7.66
C LEU A 200 -7.50 11.09 6.27
N PRO A 201 -7.28 12.34 5.81
CA PRO A 201 -6.51 12.58 4.60
C PRO A 201 -5.12 11.95 4.69
N THR A 202 -4.64 11.39 3.58
CA THR A 202 -3.27 10.91 3.49
C THR A 202 -2.30 12.08 3.32
N LEU A 203 -1.01 11.83 3.56
CA LEU A 203 0.02 12.86 3.43
C LEU A 203 0.03 13.51 2.04
N ASP A 204 -0.13 12.71 0.97
CA ASP A 204 -0.18 13.21 -0.41
C ASP A 204 -1.45 14.03 -0.72
N GLU A 205 -2.52 13.85 0.06
CA GLU A 205 -3.74 14.63 -0.07
C GLU A 205 -3.68 15.97 0.65
N LEU A 206 -2.83 16.08 1.67
CA LEU A 206 -2.59 17.34 2.37
C LEU A 206 -1.70 18.29 1.55
N ILE A 207 -0.77 17.75 0.75
CA ILE A 207 0.13 18.58 -0.08
C ILE A 207 -0.70 19.40 -1.09
N GLY A 208 -0.51 20.72 -1.06
CA GLY A 208 -1.21 21.69 -1.90
C GLY A 208 -2.55 22.17 -1.36
N VAL A 209 -2.90 21.80 -0.13
CA VAL A 209 -4.10 22.27 0.61
C VAL A 209 -3.65 23.25 1.69
N ASP A 210 -4.36 24.37 1.87
CA ASP A 210 -4.14 25.36 2.95
C ASP A 210 -2.68 25.82 3.14
N GLY A 211 -1.95 25.91 2.02
CA GLY A 211 -0.53 26.32 2.02
C GLY A 211 0.44 25.22 2.41
N ILE A 212 0.00 23.97 2.64
CA ILE A 212 0.83 22.81 2.94
C ILE A 212 1.70 22.43 1.72
N THR A 213 3.03 22.53 1.86
CA THR A 213 4.00 22.10 0.85
C THR A 213 4.76 20.85 1.29
N PRO A 214 5.49 20.16 0.37
CA PRO A 214 6.35 19.04 0.73
C PRO A 214 7.37 19.35 1.84
N ASP A 215 7.76 20.61 2.01
CA ASP A 215 8.77 21.02 2.99
C ASP A 215 8.25 21.06 4.44
N HIS A 216 6.92 21.05 4.63
CA HIS A 216 6.31 21.21 5.96
C HIS A 216 5.04 20.37 6.16
N VAL A 217 4.86 19.34 5.33
CA VAL A 217 3.78 18.36 5.50
C VAL A 217 4.06 17.37 6.65
N ALA A 218 5.27 17.36 7.22
CA ALA A 218 5.72 16.44 8.27
C ALA A 218 6.36 17.16 9.47
#